data_AF-A0A9P8ARI1-F1
#
_entry.id   AF-A0A9P8ARI1-F1
#
_cell.length_a   1.000
_cell.length_b   1.000
_cell.length_c   1.000
_cell.angle_alpha   90.00
_cell.angle_beta   90.00
_cell.angle_gamma   90.00
#
_symmetry.space_group_name_H-M   'P 1'
#
loop_
_entity.id
_entity.type
_entity.pdbx_description
1 polymer ?
#
loop_
_entity_poly.entity_id
_entity_poly.type
_entity_poly.pdbx_seq_one_letter_code
_entity_poly.pdbx_strand_id
1 'polypeptide(L)'
;MQYYPGNQGYRGIPGAVLNLDELSEQSSEDLVKMAENALKRSATALLTVYLVLLLSTERDDRECLDRVLAVIVRHSQRWKDVTILAEESVIFSLSQIHGNLPSLNKLRLHYLTNTGRVFSGLEIAPRLRDVTLENLGLPRYLPLPQFTSLSFVGSDFHDVPPEDLYSVFQNASGLEEFHWSKSPFPVRYETEWDTTPDTPLILSRLRVLDLCISDAGLFNRITLPALKKLEWKTFLQFPHCDGLEHDESYPALRRLITRSNGLQSLRTVVLNLTTLRPQIYGLLDDIPGVAELHIVNDINRASYEGERFIVPLFNALSYGRGSLPILSRLETFKINAWVKIICETSEAGITMVKSGWRAGTDLGSCKLSAVELSCIFLSEKFRKCLMDMRSEGLSVSGRSI
;
A
#
# COMPACT_ATOMS: atom_id res chain seq x y z
N MET A 1 4.58 -15.72 18.55
CA MET A 1 4.37 -16.50 17.32
C MET A 1 3.73 -15.57 16.30
N GLN A 2 4.54 -14.92 15.47
CA GLN A 2 4.06 -14.05 14.40
C GLN A 2 3.73 -14.93 13.18
N TYR A 3 2.50 -14.82 12.68
CA TYR A 3 2.04 -15.56 11.51
C TYR A 3 2.46 -14.78 10.27
N TYR A 4 3.54 -15.20 9.60
CA TYR A 4 3.91 -14.66 8.30
C TYR A 4 2.92 -15.22 7.25
N PRO A 5 2.19 -14.39 6.50
CA PRO A 5 1.34 -14.89 5.43
C PRO A 5 2.24 -15.59 4.39
N GLY A 6 1.96 -16.87 4.16
CA GLY A 6 2.77 -17.72 3.30
C GLY A 6 2.97 -17.14 1.91
N ASN A 7 4.21 -17.26 1.42
CA ASN A 7 4.66 -16.98 0.07
C ASN A 7 3.79 -17.70 -0.98
N GLN A 8 2.73 -17.05 -1.46
CA GLN A 8 2.00 -17.45 -2.66
C GLN A 8 2.24 -16.38 -3.72
N GLY A 9 3.27 -16.55 -4.57
CA GLY A 9 3.45 -15.64 -5.70
C GLY A 9 4.70 -15.73 -6.57
N TYR A 10 5.77 -16.45 -6.20
CA TYR A 10 7.03 -16.37 -6.94
C TYR A 10 7.41 -17.70 -7.64
N ARG A 11 6.60 -18.11 -8.62
CA ARG A 11 7.04 -19.05 -9.66
C ARG A 11 7.09 -18.29 -10.99
N GLY A 12 8.28 -17.87 -11.43
CA GLY A 12 8.43 -17.36 -12.79
C GLY A 12 9.54 -16.34 -13.09
N ILE A 13 10.37 -15.91 -12.11
CA ILE A 13 11.45 -14.96 -12.41
C ILE A 13 12.74 -15.72 -12.75
N PRO A 14 13.29 -15.59 -13.98
CA PRO A 14 14.62 -16.10 -14.29
C PRO A 14 15.66 -15.23 -13.58
N GLY A 15 16.16 -15.73 -12.44
CA GLY A 15 17.19 -15.11 -11.62
C GLY A 15 17.70 -16.09 -10.58
N ALA A 16 18.95 -15.94 -10.14
CA ALA A 16 19.50 -16.73 -9.05
C ALA A 16 18.83 -16.31 -7.73
N VAL A 17 17.76 -17.00 -7.33
CA VAL A 17 17.13 -16.81 -6.03
C VAL A 17 17.94 -17.57 -4.99
N LEU A 18 18.65 -16.85 -4.12
CA LEU A 18 19.33 -17.42 -2.96
C LEU A 18 18.39 -17.34 -1.75
N ASN A 19 17.55 -18.35 -1.53
CA ASN A 19 16.74 -18.40 -0.32
C ASN A 19 17.58 -18.95 0.84
N LEU A 20 17.83 -18.13 1.86
CA LEU A 20 18.66 -18.49 3.01
C LEU A 20 17.86 -19.04 4.21
N ASP A 21 16.53 -19.14 4.09
CA ASP A 21 15.65 -19.64 5.17
C ASP A 21 15.77 -21.15 5.43
N GLU A 22 16.22 -21.94 4.45
CA GLU A 22 16.30 -23.42 4.55
C GLU A 22 17.64 -23.94 5.09
N LEU A 23 18.44 -23.07 5.71
CA LEU A 23 19.88 -23.29 5.91
C LEU A 23 20.30 -23.76 7.31
N SER A 24 19.37 -23.99 8.24
CA SER A 24 19.70 -24.30 9.64
C SER A 24 20.36 -25.68 9.87
N GLU A 25 20.46 -26.53 8.84
CA GLU A 25 21.02 -27.90 8.97
C GLU A 25 22.37 -28.10 8.24
N GLN A 26 22.87 -27.10 7.52
CA GLN A 26 24.09 -27.24 6.71
C GLN A 26 25.30 -26.58 7.35
N SER A 27 26.49 -27.14 7.14
CA SER A 27 27.72 -26.56 7.68
C SER A 27 27.98 -25.18 7.07
N SER A 28 28.53 -24.26 7.86
CA SER A 28 28.86 -22.89 7.42
C SER A 28 29.68 -22.86 6.13
N GLU A 29 30.61 -23.80 5.98
CA GLU A 29 31.45 -23.88 4.77
C GLU A 29 30.66 -24.26 3.52
N ASP A 30 29.67 -25.13 3.67
CA ASP A 30 28.84 -25.58 2.54
C ASP A 30 27.97 -24.42 2.04
N LEU A 31 27.43 -23.60 2.95
CA LEU A 31 26.66 -22.40 2.60
C LEU A 31 27.49 -21.40 1.80
N VAL A 32 28.71 -21.11 2.26
CA VAL A 32 29.64 -20.23 1.56
C VAL A 32 29.97 -20.79 0.17
N LYS A 33 30.30 -22.08 0.08
CA LYS A 33 30.60 -22.75 -1.21
C LYS A 33 29.41 -22.74 -2.15
N MET A 34 28.19 -22.95 -1.65
CA MET A 34 26.97 -22.89 -2.45
C MET A 34 26.72 -21.49 -2.99
N ALA A 35 26.83 -20.46 -2.14
CA ALA A 35 26.68 -19.07 -2.55
C ALA A 35 27.72 -18.71 -3.63
N GLU A 36 28.99 -19.06 -3.42
CA GLU A 36 30.05 -18.87 -4.41
C GLU A 36 29.75 -19.60 -5.72
N ASN A 37 29.32 -20.86 -5.67
CA ASN A 37 29.04 -21.65 -6.85
C ASN A 37 27.83 -21.10 -7.62
N ALA A 38 26.78 -20.66 -6.94
CA ALA A 38 25.64 -20.00 -7.56
C ALA A 38 26.05 -18.68 -8.24
N LEU A 39 26.86 -17.87 -7.57
CA LEU A 39 27.36 -16.60 -8.11
C LEU A 39 28.33 -16.81 -9.28
N LYS A 40 29.19 -17.83 -9.23
CA LYS A 40 30.07 -18.24 -10.34
C LYS A 40 29.27 -18.71 -11.56
N ARG A 41 28.24 -19.54 -11.36
CA ARG A 41 27.37 -20.03 -12.44
C ARG A 41 26.59 -18.91 -13.13
N SER A 42 26.23 -17.87 -12.40
CA SER A 42 25.57 -16.69 -12.97
C SER A 42 26.51 -15.77 -13.76
N ALA A 43 27.82 -16.05 -13.80
CA ALA A 43 28.83 -15.35 -14.59
C ALA A 43 28.76 -13.81 -14.47
N THR A 44 28.44 -13.10 -15.57
CA THR A 44 28.32 -11.63 -15.63
C THR A 44 26.88 -11.14 -15.63
N ALA A 45 25.90 -12.04 -15.45
CA ALA A 45 24.49 -11.68 -15.50
C ALA A 45 24.09 -10.71 -14.39
N LEU A 46 23.10 -9.86 -14.64
CA LEU A 46 22.46 -9.08 -13.60
C LEU A 46 21.71 -10.00 -12.63
N LEU A 47 21.74 -9.64 -11.35
CA LEU A 47 21.24 -10.46 -10.27
C LEU A 47 19.94 -9.88 -9.71
N THR A 48 18.93 -10.73 -9.59
CA THR A 48 17.80 -10.52 -8.69
C THR A 48 18.11 -11.23 -7.39
N VAL A 49 18.21 -10.48 -6.29
CA VAL A 49 18.65 -11.01 -5.00
C VAL A 49 17.50 -10.93 -4.01
N TYR A 50 17.22 -12.05 -3.35
CA TYR A 50 16.29 -12.13 -2.23
C TYR A 50 17.08 -12.62 -1.03
N LEU A 51 17.21 -11.81 0.02
CA LEU A 51 17.95 -12.16 1.23
C LEU A 51 16.99 -12.19 2.40
N VAL A 52 16.93 -13.31 3.11
CA VAL A 52 16.30 -13.40 4.43
C VAL A 52 17.39 -13.71 5.43
N LEU A 53 17.61 -12.79 6.35
CA LEU A 53 18.74 -12.80 7.26
C LEU A 53 18.18 -12.62 8.67
N LEU A 54 17.64 -13.71 9.21
CA LEU A 54 17.20 -13.79 10.60
C LEU A 54 18.42 -14.09 11.47
N LEU A 55 18.72 -13.23 12.46
CA LEU A 55 19.79 -13.54 13.39
C LEU A 55 19.34 -14.65 14.33
N SER A 56 20.09 -15.75 14.34
CA SER A 56 20.12 -16.66 15.47
C SER A 56 20.84 -15.99 16.64
N THR A 57 20.43 -16.31 17.87
CA THR A 57 21.11 -15.85 19.08
C THR A 57 22.49 -16.50 19.26
N GLU A 58 22.80 -17.54 18.50
CA GLU A 58 24.06 -18.27 18.58
C GLU A 58 25.19 -17.55 17.82
N ARG A 59 26.37 -17.50 18.44
CA ARG A 59 27.53 -16.75 17.93
C ARG A 59 28.07 -17.32 16.62
N ASP A 60 28.07 -18.64 16.49
CA ASP A 60 28.64 -19.35 15.33
C ASP A 60 27.79 -19.11 14.06
N ASP A 61 26.47 -19.02 14.21
CA ASP A 61 25.54 -18.69 13.13
C ASP A 61 25.80 -17.29 12.56
N ARG A 62 26.14 -16.34 13.44
CA ARG A 62 26.44 -14.96 13.03
C ARG A 62 27.73 -14.87 12.21
N GLU A 63 28.78 -15.58 12.61
CA GLU A 63 30.03 -15.61 11.84
C GLU A 63 29.81 -16.26 10.46
N CYS A 64 29.02 -17.34 10.40
CA CYS A 64 28.62 -17.94 9.15
C CYS A 64 27.86 -16.96 8.25
N LEU A 65 26.86 -16.27 8.80
CA LEU A 65 26.06 -15.27 8.09
C LEU A 65 26.94 -14.15 7.53
N ASP A 66 27.88 -13.63 8.32
CA ASP A 66 28.81 -12.58 7.88
C ASP A 66 29.69 -13.06 6.72
N ARG A 67 30.15 -14.32 6.73
CA ARG A 67 30.93 -14.90 5.62
C ARG A 67 30.10 -15.04 4.35
N VAL A 68 28.86 -15.52 4.46
CA VAL A 68 27.93 -15.65 3.32
C VAL A 68 27.58 -14.28 2.76
N LEU A 69 27.31 -13.30 3.63
CA LEU A 69 27.01 -11.92 3.24
C LEU A 69 28.20 -11.29 2.52
N ALA A 70 29.42 -11.46 3.02
CA ALA A 70 30.62 -10.95 2.37
C ALA A 70 30.77 -11.49 0.94
N VAL A 71 30.44 -12.77 0.71
CA VAL A 71 30.46 -13.37 -0.62
C VAL A 71 29.41 -12.73 -1.52
N ILE A 72 28.17 -12.55 -1.04
CA ILE A 72 27.07 -11.97 -1.83
C ILE A 72 27.32 -10.49 -2.14
N VAL A 73 27.76 -9.71 -1.15
CA VAL A 73 28.06 -8.27 -1.21
C VAL A 73 29.17 -7.95 -2.21
N ARG A 74 30.17 -8.83 -2.38
CA ARG A 74 31.22 -8.69 -3.41
C ARG A 74 30.67 -8.63 -4.84
N HIS A 75 29.45 -9.12 -5.06
CA HIS A 75 28.77 -9.08 -6.35
C HIS A 75 27.69 -7.99 -6.45
N SER A 76 27.65 -7.04 -5.49
CA SER A 76 26.69 -5.91 -5.45
C SER A 76 26.60 -5.10 -6.74
N GLN A 77 27.71 -4.97 -7.47
CA GLN A 77 27.75 -4.26 -8.75
C GLN A 77 26.80 -4.82 -9.83
N ARG A 78 26.41 -6.10 -9.69
CA ARG A 78 25.52 -6.81 -10.60
C ARG A 78 24.06 -6.80 -10.12
N TRP A 79 23.78 -6.31 -8.92
CA TRP A 79 22.43 -6.32 -8.37
C TRP A 79 21.53 -5.40 -9.19
N LYS A 80 20.37 -5.94 -9.60
CA LYS A 80 19.35 -5.22 -10.35
C LYS A 80 18.09 -5.03 -9.53
N ASP A 81 17.53 -6.11 -9.00
CA ASP A 81 16.32 -6.07 -8.19
C ASP A 81 16.61 -6.80 -6.88
N VAL A 82 16.48 -6.12 -5.75
CA VAL A 82 16.92 -6.65 -4.45
C VAL A 82 15.81 -6.56 -3.44
N THR A 83 15.59 -7.63 -2.69
CA THR A 83 14.73 -7.65 -1.50
C THR A 83 15.54 -8.19 -0.32
N ILE A 84 15.54 -7.45 0.78
CA ILE A 84 16.28 -7.81 2.00
C ILE A 84 15.31 -7.77 3.16
N LEU A 85 15.12 -8.91 3.80
CA LEU A 85 14.43 -9.06 5.08
C LEU A 85 15.48 -9.37 6.13
N ALA A 86 15.74 -8.44 7.04
CA ALA A 86 16.83 -8.61 8.00
C ALA A 86 16.59 -7.79 9.27
N GLU A 87 17.28 -8.20 10.35
CA GLU A 87 17.44 -7.30 11.49
C GLU A 87 18.29 -6.10 11.12
N GLU A 88 18.00 -4.96 11.75
CA GLU A 88 18.69 -3.71 11.50
C GLU A 88 20.22 -3.83 11.61
N SER A 89 20.73 -4.59 12.59
CA SER A 89 22.16 -4.76 12.78
C SER A 89 22.85 -5.42 11.57
N VAL A 90 22.17 -6.33 10.88
CA VAL A 90 22.65 -6.98 9.66
C VAL A 90 22.59 -6.03 8.47
N ILE A 91 21.54 -5.20 8.40
CA ILE A 91 21.41 -4.19 7.34
C ILE A 91 22.56 -3.18 7.43
N PHE A 92 23.00 -2.81 8.64
CA PHE A 92 24.20 -1.99 8.80
C PHE A 92 25.48 -2.62 8.27
N SER A 93 25.63 -3.93 8.39
CA SER A 93 26.77 -4.66 7.80
C SER A 93 26.79 -4.55 6.28
N LEU A 94 25.66 -4.26 5.63
CA LEU A 94 25.59 -4.03 4.18
C LEU A 94 26.16 -2.67 3.77
N SER A 95 26.61 -1.80 4.69
CA SER A 95 27.22 -0.51 4.36
C SER A 95 28.40 -0.62 3.39
N GLN A 96 29.03 -1.79 3.28
CA GLN A 96 30.07 -2.11 2.30
C GLN A 96 29.61 -2.03 0.83
N ILE A 97 28.30 -2.05 0.56
CA ILE A 97 27.76 -1.87 -0.80
C ILE A 97 27.73 -0.40 -1.23
N HIS A 98 28.03 0.54 -0.34
CA HIS A 98 28.05 1.96 -0.65
C HIS A 98 28.94 2.24 -1.87
N GLY A 99 28.41 2.91 -2.89
CA GLY A 99 29.14 3.19 -4.13
C GLY A 99 29.13 2.06 -5.17
N ASN A 100 28.69 0.86 -4.79
CA ASN A 100 28.84 -0.36 -5.58
C ASN A 100 27.50 -0.87 -6.15
N LEU A 101 26.54 0.02 -6.41
CA LEU A 101 25.20 -0.32 -6.91
C LEU A 101 24.86 0.33 -8.28
N PRO A 102 25.72 0.24 -9.31
CA PRO A 102 25.52 0.88 -10.60
C PRO A 102 24.33 0.32 -11.40
N SER A 103 23.92 -0.92 -11.12
CA SER A 103 22.87 -1.63 -11.85
C SER A 103 21.54 -1.72 -11.10
N LEU A 104 21.52 -1.30 -9.82
CA LEU A 104 20.36 -1.49 -8.95
C LEU A 104 19.21 -0.60 -9.44
N ASN A 105 18.07 -1.21 -9.73
CA ASN A 105 16.87 -0.58 -10.25
C ASN A 105 15.72 -0.63 -9.22
N LYS A 106 15.57 -1.76 -8.52
CA LYS A 106 14.52 -1.96 -7.51
C LYS A 106 15.11 -2.44 -6.19
N LEU A 107 14.64 -1.85 -5.09
CA LEU A 107 15.02 -2.24 -3.74
C LEU A 107 13.79 -2.37 -2.84
N ARG A 108 13.71 -3.47 -2.09
CA ARG A 108 12.78 -3.65 -0.99
C ARG A 108 13.56 -3.98 0.28
N LEU A 109 13.44 -3.16 1.31
CA LEU A 109 14.05 -3.39 2.61
C LEU A 109 12.96 -3.62 3.63
N HIS A 110 13.04 -4.71 4.39
CA HIS A 110 12.14 -5.02 5.48
C HIS A 110 12.95 -5.19 6.75
N TYR A 111 12.71 -4.30 7.71
CA TYR A 111 13.35 -4.34 9.02
C TYR A 111 12.48 -5.13 9.99
N LEU A 112 13.07 -6.14 10.64
CA LEU A 112 12.40 -6.90 11.69
C LEU A 112 12.31 -6.09 12.99
N THR A 113 13.31 -5.24 13.22
CA THR A 113 13.45 -4.35 14.36
C THR A 113 13.94 -3.00 13.83
N ASN A 114 13.39 -1.90 14.35
CA ASN A 114 13.79 -0.55 13.96
C ASN A 114 14.22 0.23 15.21
N THR A 115 15.50 0.58 15.28
CA THR A 115 16.10 1.42 16.34
C THR A 115 16.34 2.85 15.86
N GLY A 116 15.86 3.21 14.67
CA GLY A 116 15.94 4.55 14.10
C GLY A 116 17.31 4.92 13.53
N ARG A 117 18.23 3.96 13.36
CA ARG A 117 19.52 4.25 12.74
C ARG A 117 19.35 4.33 11.21
N VAL A 118 20.19 5.14 10.57
CA VAL A 118 20.07 5.43 9.14
C VAL A 118 21.10 4.65 8.31
N PHE A 119 20.62 3.81 7.38
CA PHE A 119 21.46 3.08 6.44
C PHE A 119 21.91 3.98 5.26
N SER A 120 23.21 4.16 5.07
CA SER A 120 23.80 4.99 4.01
C SER A 120 24.26 4.22 2.76
N GLY A 121 24.13 2.89 2.73
CA GLY A 121 24.65 2.07 1.63
C GLY A 121 24.05 2.36 0.25
N LEU A 122 22.96 3.14 0.19
CA LEU A 122 22.20 3.42 -1.02
C LEU A 122 22.44 4.81 -1.60
N GLU A 123 23.26 5.64 -0.96
CA GLU A 123 23.49 7.03 -1.37
C GLU A 123 23.98 7.13 -2.83
N ILE A 124 24.74 6.14 -3.28
CA ILE A 124 25.27 6.05 -4.65
C ILE A 124 24.68 4.81 -5.35
N ALA A 125 23.49 4.97 -5.92
CA ALA A 125 22.80 3.94 -6.70
C ALA A 125 22.10 4.56 -7.93
N PRO A 126 22.83 5.03 -8.97
CA PRO A 126 22.33 5.96 -9.99
C PRO A 126 21.16 5.46 -10.86
N ARG A 127 20.89 4.15 -10.84
CA ARG A 127 19.78 3.53 -11.58
C ARG A 127 18.58 3.19 -10.69
N LEU A 128 18.64 3.42 -9.38
CA LEU A 128 17.60 3.01 -8.45
C LEU A 128 16.34 3.83 -8.70
N ARG A 129 15.25 3.19 -9.12
CA ARG A 129 13.98 3.84 -9.48
C ARG A 129 12.86 3.51 -8.51
N ASP A 130 12.83 2.28 -8.03
CA ASP A 130 11.73 1.75 -7.22
C ASP A 130 12.23 1.34 -5.84
N VAL A 131 11.72 1.99 -4.80
CA VAL A 131 12.10 1.73 -3.40
C VAL A 131 10.88 1.38 -2.57
N THR A 132 10.95 0.28 -1.84
CA THR A 132 9.97 -0.14 -0.84
C THR A 132 10.66 -0.30 0.51
N LEU A 133 10.17 0.39 1.52
CA LEU A 133 10.70 0.38 2.88
C LEU A 133 9.62 -0.15 3.81
N GLU A 134 9.89 -1.27 4.48
CA GLU A 134 8.94 -1.92 5.37
C GLU A 134 9.39 -1.86 6.82
N ASN A 135 8.47 -1.44 7.70
CA ASN A 135 8.71 -1.20 9.12
C ASN A 135 9.89 -0.25 9.37
N LEU A 136 9.98 0.79 8.53
CA LEU A 136 11.13 1.68 8.41
C LEU A 136 10.72 3.15 8.36
N GLY A 137 11.40 3.98 9.15
CA GLY A 137 11.38 5.43 8.93
C GLY A 137 12.07 5.82 7.62
N LEU A 138 11.92 7.08 7.22
CA LEU A 138 12.58 7.62 6.03
C LEU A 138 14.10 7.69 6.27
N PRO A 139 14.94 7.01 5.46
CA PRO A 139 16.37 7.20 5.51
C PRO A 139 16.72 8.62 5.02
N ARG A 140 17.48 9.37 5.81
CA ARG A 140 17.89 10.74 5.48
C ARG A 140 18.77 10.87 4.23
N TYR A 141 19.35 9.77 3.74
CA TYR A 141 20.35 9.76 2.67
C TYR A 141 19.92 8.96 1.43
N LEU A 142 18.64 9.01 1.07
CA LEU A 142 18.19 8.41 -0.19
C LEU A 142 18.59 9.28 -1.39
N PRO A 143 19.00 8.69 -2.52
CA PRO A 143 19.24 9.43 -3.77
C PRO A 143 17.91 9.78 -4.45
N LEU A 144 17.14 10.65 -3.79
CA LEU A 144 15.76 11.00 -4.11
C LEU A 144 15.49 11.47 -5.55
N PRO A 145 16.37 12.24 -6.25
CA PRO A 145 16.03 12.84 -7.54
C PRO A 145 15.65 11.85 -8.64
N GLN A 146 16.08 10.61 -8.50
CA GLN A 146 16.02 9.62 -9.55
C GLN A 146 14.90 8.59 -9.34
N PHE A 147 14.21 8.63 -8.20
CA PHE A 147 13.11 7.71 -7.91
C PHE A 147 11.87 7.99 -8.76
N THR A 148 11.25 6.93 -9.24
CA THR A 148 9.94 6.95 -9.90
C THR A 148 8.86 6.36 -9.01
N SER A 149 9.21 5.43 -8.11
CA SER A 149 8.28 4.83 -7.14
C SER A 149 8.90 4.78 -5.75
N LEU A 150 8.16 5.25 -4.76
CA LEU A 150 8.54 5.14 -3.34
C LEU A 150 7.37 4.58 -2.54
N SER A 151 7.63 3.56 -1.74
CA SER A 151 6.62 2.88 -0.94
C SER A 151 7.07 2.68 0.51
N PHE A 152 6.21 3.02 1.45
CA PHE A 152 6.33 2.71 2.87
C PHE A 152 5.26 1.68 3.24
N VAL A 153 5.69 0.59 3.88
CA VAL A 153 4.80 -0.53 4.25
C VAL A 153 4.96 -0.84 5.73
N GLY A 154 3.91 -0.70 6.51
CA GLY A 154 3.98 -1.03 7.94
C GLY A 154 4.81 -0.03 8.77
N SER A 155 5.36 1.00 8.16
CA SER A 155 5.98 2.14 8.83
C SER A 155 4.92 3.03 9.46
N ASP A 156 5.13 3.46 10.71
CA ASP A 156 4.26 4.46 11.30
C ASP A 156 4.61 5.84 10.72
N PHE A 157 3.61 6.64 10.39
CA PHE A 157 3.84 7.95 9.76
C PHE A 157 4.60 8.91 10.66
N HIS A 158 4.46 8.70 11.97
CA HIS A 158 5.07 9.53 13.01
C HIS A 158 6.57 9.27 13.14
N ASP A 159 7.05 8.14 12.62
CA ASP A 159 8.48 7.87 12.52
C ASP A 159 9.16 8.76 11.46
N VAL A 160 8.37 9.45 10.63
CA VAL A 160 8.87 10.37 9.61
C VAL A 160 8.35 11.77 9.90
N PRO A 161 9.23 12.68 10.37
CA PRO A 161 8.86 14.07 10.56
C PRO A 161 8.29 14.69 9.26
N PRO A 162 7.27 15.56 9.35
CA PRO A 162 6.70 16.27 8.19
C PRO A 162 7.73 16.92 7.26
N GLU A 163 8.77 17.51 7.84
CA GLU A 163 9.89 18.13 7.13
C GLU A 163 10.69 17.13 6.29
N ASP A 164 10.86 15.90 6.79
CA ASP A 164 11.55 14.84 6.08
C ASP A 164 10.71 14.39 4.87
N LEU A 165 9.40 14.21 5.04
CA LEU A 165 8.50 13.90 3.92
C LEU A 165 8.39 15.06 2.91
N TYR A 166 8.35 16.30 3.39
CA TYR A 166 8.40 17.48 2.52
C TYR A 166 9.69 17.48 1.68
N SER A 167 10.83 17.17 2.30
CA SER A 167 12.11 17.07 1.60
C SER A 167 12.12 15.96 0.53
N VAL A 168 11.43 14.85 0.76
CA VAL A 168 11.25 13.78 -0.23
C VAL A 168 10.56 14.32 -1.46
N PHE A 169 9.41 14.97 -1.28
CA PHE A 169 8.65 15.51 -2.40
C PHE A 169 9.39 16.64 -3.14
N GLN A 170 10.14 17.46 -2.42
CA GLN A 170 10.94 18.53 -3.01
C GLN A 170 12.11 17.96 -3.85
N ASN A 171 12.78 16.92 -3.35
CA ASN A 171 13.99 16.39 -3.98
C ASN A 171 13.68 15.32 -5.04
N ALA A 172 12.58 14.56 -4.89
CA ALA A 172 12.19 13.50 -5.82
C ALA A 172 11.37 14.03 -7.01
N SER A 173 11.98 14.93 -7.79
CA SER A 173 11.33 15.54 -8.96
C SER A 173 10.85 14.53 -10.03
N GLY A 174 11.43 13.34 -10.05
CA GLY A 174 11.06 12.24 -10.94
C GLY A 174 9.92 11.34 -10.45
N LEU A 175 9.40 11.56 -9.23
CA LEU A 175 8.47 10.65 -8.57
C LEU A 175 7.13 10.57 -9.32
N GLU A 176 6.76 9.35 -9.74
CA GLU A 176 5.50 9.04 -10.40
C GLU A 176 4.52 8.33 -9.46
N GLU A 177 5.03 7.55 -8.51
CA GLU A 177 4.21 6.79 -7.58
C GLU A 177 4.69 6.97 -6.14
N PHE A 178 3.75 7.29 -5.25
CA PHE A 178 3.99 7.36 -3.83
C PHE A 178 2.95 6.51 -3.10
N HIS A 179 3.44 5.55 -2.32
CA HIS A 179 2.60 4.64 -1.57
C HIS A 179 2.96 4.69 -0.10
N TRP A 180 1.99 4.93 0.76
CA TRP A 180 2.16 4.84 2.20
C TRP A 180 1.04 4.00 2.79
N SER A 181 1.35 2.74 3.08
CA SER A 181 0.42 1.82 3.74
C SER A 181 0.77 1.71 5.22
N LYS A 182 -0.22 1.95 6.09
CA LYS A 182 -0.01 1.98 7.54
C LYS A 182 0.25 0.59 8.10
N SER A 183 1.01 0.58 9.19
CA SER A 183 1.00 -0.50 10.18
C SER A 183 -0.42 -0.76 10.73
N PRO A 184 -0.83 -2.01 10.98
CA PRO A 184 -2.16 -2.33 11.54
C PRO A 184 -2.37 -1.81 12.97
N PHE A 185 -1.36 -1.21 13.60
CA PHE A 185 -1.43 -0.75 14.98
C PHE A 185 -2.00 0.67 15.08
N PRO A 186 -3.06 0.87 15.90
CA PRO A 186 -3.61 2.19 16.15
C PRO A 186 -2.71 2.93 17.12
N VAL A 187 -2.05 3.98 16.65
CA VAL A 187 -1.38 4.91 17.54
C VAL A 187 -1.92 6.32 17.27
N ARG A 188 -2.27 7.04 18.35
CA ARG A 188 -2.96 8.35 18.37
C ARG A 188 -2.00 9.47 18.03
N TYR A 189 -2.34 10.34 17.09
CA TYR A 189 -1.46 11.47 16.82
C TYR A 189 -2.12 12.68 16.17
N GLU A 190 -1.59 13.84 16.59
CA GLU A 190 -1.64 15.13 15.93
C GLU A 190 -0.26 15.34 15.29
N THR A 191 -0.16 15.34 13.96
CA THR A 191 1.04 15.78 13.25
C THR A 191 0.90 17.27 12.97
N GLU A 192 1.64 18.11 13.69
CA GLU A 192 1.68 19.55 13.44
C GLU A 192 2.51 19.86 12.17
N TRP A 193 1.90 19.68 11.00
CA TRP A 193 2.44 20.19 9.72
C TRP A 193 2.51 21.72 9.66
N ASP A 194 1.93 22.42 10.64
CA ASP A 194 1.91 23.88 10.73
C ASP A 194 3.30 24.49 10.90
N THR A 195 4.32 23.70 11.25
CA THR A 195 5.71 24.16 11.39
C THR A 195 6.52 24.13 10.08
N THR A 196 5.99 23.53 9.01
CA THR A 196 6.73 23.39 7.74
C THR A 196 6.64 24.66 6.85
N PRO A 197 7.59 24.92 5.94
CA PRO A 197 7.65 26.17 5.16
C PRO A 197 6.43 26.34 4.23
N ASP A 198 5.79 27.51 4.18
CA ASP A 198 4.58 27.83 3.39
C ASP A 198 4.69 27.63 1.86
N THR A 199 5.81 27.11 1.37
CA THR A 199 6.04 26.87 -0.05
C THR A 199 5.13 25.74 -0.55
N PRO A 200 4.32 25.97 -1.60
CA PRO A 200 3.51 24.92 -2.21
C PRO A 200 4.38 23.94 -2.99
N LEU A 201 4.08 22.64 -2.87
CA LEU A 201 4.73 21.56 -3.60
C LEU A 201 3.93 21.22 -4.86
N ILE A 202 4.57 21.30 -6.03
CA ILE A 202 3.93 20.91 -7.30
C ILE A 202 4.54 19.58 -7.75
N LEU A 203 3.81 18.49 -7.56
CA LEU A 203 4.25 17.14 -7.93
C LEU A 203 3.78 16.83 -9.35
N SER A 204 4.41 17.49 -10.32
CA SER A 204 4.00 17.51 -11.73
C SER A 204 3.98 16.14 -12.42
N ARG A 205 4.71 15.16 -11.89
CA ARG A 205 4.81 13.80 -12.45
C ARG A 205 4.07 12.74 -11.65
N LEU A 206 3.60 13.07 -10.45
CA LEU A 206 2.96 12.09 -9.58
C LEU A 206 1.61 11.65 -10.16
N ARG A 207 1.52 10.38 -10.50
CA ARG A 207 0.38 9.70 -11.11
C ARG A 207 -0.38 8.85 -10.11
N VAL A 208 0.30 8.28 -9.13
CA VAL A 208 -0.31 7.43 -8.09
C VAL A 208 0.04 8.00 -6.73
N LEU A 209 -1.00 8.24 -5.93
CA LEU A 209 -0.88 8.63 -4.53
C LEU A 209 -1.73 7.68 -3.69
N ASP A 210 -1.09 6.78 -2.94
CA ASP A 210 -1.73 5.95 -1.92
C ASP A 210 -1.34 6.47 -0.54
N LEU A 211 -2.31 7.02 0.18
CA LEU A 211 -2.13 7.57 1.51
C LEU A 211 -3.11 6.90 2.48
N CYS A 212 -2.54 6.24 3.48
CA CYS A 212 -3.28 5.60 4.55
C CYS A 212 -3.50 6.53 5.76
N ILE A 213 -3.62 7.83 5.50
CA ILE A 213 -3.63 8.89 6.52
C ILE A 213 -4.51 10.05 6.06
N SER A 214 -5.17 10.66 7.02
CA SER A 214 -6.00 11.85 6.87
C SER A 214 -5.18 13.08 7.28
N ASP A 215 -4.13 13.40 6.52
CA ASP A 215 -3.24 14.52 6.84
C ASP A 215 -3.65 15.79 6.07
N ALA A 216 -4.38 16.66 6.76
CA ALA A 216 -4.83 17.93 6.21
C ALA A 216 -3.65 18.84 5.83
N GLY A 217 -2.53 18.80 6.57
CA GLY A 217 -1.35 19.62 6.35
C GLY A 217 -0.68 19.31 5.02
N LEU A 218 -0.46 18.03 4.72
CA LEU A 218 0.07 17.60 3.43
C LEU A 218 -0.87 18.00 2.27
N PHE A 219 -2.17 17.72 2.41
CA PHE A 219 -3.17 18.11 1.42
C PHE A 219 -3.29 19.61 1.24
N ASN A 220 -2.92 20.43 2.21
CA ASN A 220 -2.90 21.89 2.09
C ASN A 220 -1.69 22.43 1.32
N ARG A 221 -0.64 21.62 1.11
CA ARG A 221 0.63 22.09 0.52
C ARG A 221 0.89 21.54 -0.87
N ILE A 222 0.34 20.38 -1.22
CA ILE A 222 0.61 19.73 -2.52
C ILE A 222 -0.36 20.17 -3.62
N THR A 223 0.12 20.09 -4.87
CA THR A 223 -0.63 20.24 -6.12
C THR A 223 -0.24 19.09 -7.05
N LEU A 224 -1.24 18.38 -7.59
CA LEU A 224 -1.07 17.09 -8.26
C LEU A 224 -1.70 17.08 -9.68
N PRO A 225 -1.13 17.81 -10.66
CA PRO A 225 -1.77 18.01 -11.96
C PRO A 225 -1.83 16.73 -12.83
N ALA A 226 -0.93 15.77 -12.59
CA ALA A 226 -0.83 14.52 -13.35
C ALA A 226 -1.44 13.30 -12.64
N LEU A 227 -2.13 13.50 -11.51
CA LEU A 227 -2.65 12.41 -10.70
C LEU A 227 -3.69 11.60 -11.47
N LYS A 228 -3.47 10.29 -11.57
CA LYS A 228 -4.37 9.34 -12.24
C LYS A 228 -5.09 8.42 -11.26
N LYS A 229 -4.45 8.14 -10.13
CA LYS A 229 -4.97 7.26 -9.08
C LYS A 229 -4.73 7.86 -7.70
N LEU A 230 -5.81 7.93 -6.92
CA LEU A 230 -5.80 8.35 -5.52
C LEU A 230 -6.33 7.20 -4.68
N GLU A 231 -5.50 6.62 -3.81
CA GLU A 231 -5.99 5.77 -2.73
C GLU A 231 -5.97 6.57 -1.43
N TRP A 232 -7.15 6.76 -0.84
CA TRP A 232 -7.33 7.47 0.40
C TRP A 232 -7.99 6.57 1.43
N LYS A 233 -7.18 6.11 2.38
CA LYS A 233 -7.61 5.14 3.39
C LYS A 233 -7.50 5.80 4.77
N THR A 234 -8.62 6.17 5.36
CA THR A 234 -8.64 6.71 6.72
C THR A 234 -8.89 5.58 7.73
N PHE A 235 -8.09 5.45 8.78
CA PHE A 235 -8.41 4.52 9.87
C PHE A 235 -9.16 5.27 10.96
N LEU A 236 -10.41 4.90 11.20
CA LEU A 236 -11.13 5.37 12.37
C LEU A 236 -10.46 4.76 13.61
N GLN A 237 -9.75 5.61 14.34
CA GLN A 237 -9.28 5.30 15.67
C GLN A 237 -10.47 5.38 16.62
N PHE A 238 -11.06 4.22 16.90
CA PHE A 238 -12.07 4.00 17.92
C PHE A 238 -13.47 4.61 17.61
N PRO A 239 -14.52 3.76 17.52
CA PRO A 239 -15.94 4.15 17.40
C PRO A 239 -16.49 5.11 18.47
N HIS A 240 -15.70 5.43 19.50
CA HIS A 240 -16.17 6.05 20.74
C HIS A 240 -15.56 7.43 21.02
N CYS A 241 -14.78 7.97 20.08
CA CYS A 241 -14.34 9.36 20.17
C CYS A 241 -15.35 10.24 19.44
N ASP A 242 -16.30 10.80 20.19
CA ASP A 242 -17.31 11.78 19.72
C ASP A 242 -16.69 13.09 19.18
N GLY A 243 -15.36 13.20 19.04
CA GLY A 243 -14.63 14.34 18.48
C GLY A 243 -14.50 14.36 16.95
N LEU A 244 -15.25 13.53 16.22
CA LEU A 244 -15.19 13.42 14.74
C LEU A 244 -15.72 14.64 13.98
N GLU A 245 -16.23 15.67 14.69
CA GLU A 245 -16.79 16.91 14.11
C GLU A 245 -15.72 17.80 13.45
N HIS A 246 -14.43 17.60 13.74
CA HIS A 246 -13.32 18.40 13.20
C HIS A 246 -12.37 17.61 12.30
N ASP A 247 -12.90 16.73 11.44
CA ASP A 247 -12.07 16.10 10.42
C ASP A 247 -11.70 17.12 9.31
N GLU A 248 -10.58 17.82 9.50
CA GLU A 248 -10.07 18.82 8.55
C GLU A 248 -9.63 18.24 7.20
N SER A 249 -9.56 16.91 7.09
CA SER A 249 -9.06 16.21 5.92
C SER A 249 -9.99 16.39 4.71
N TYR A 250 -11.31 16.49 4.91
CA TYR A 250 -12.26 16.73 3.82
C TYR A 250 -12.11 18.15 3.24
N PRO A 251 -12.13 19.24 4.05
CA PRO A 251 -11.78 20.56 3.58
C PRO A 251 -10.41 20.62 2.88
N ALA A 252 -9.40 19.94 3.43
CA ALA A 252 -8.07 19.92 2.85
C ALA A 252 -8.03 19.21 1.49
N LEU A 253 -8.71 18.07 1.36
CA LEU A 253 -8.85 17.38 0.08
C LEU A 253 -9.60 18.24 -0.95
N ARG A 254 -10.65 18.97 -0.54
CA ARG A 254 -11.33 19.93 -1.44
C ARG A 254 -10.37 21.00 -1.95
N ARG A 255 -9.52 21.55 -1.07
CA ARG A 255 -8.49 22.52 -1.46
C ARG A 255 -7.47 21.90 -2.43
N LEU A 256 -7.06 20.66 -2.19
CA LEU A 256 -6.20 19.90 -3.10
C LEU A 256 -6.82 19.74 -4.49
N ILE A 257 -8.11 19.36 -4.55
CA ILE A 257 -8.87 19.23 -5.81
C ILE A 257 -8.86 20.56 -6.57
N THR A 258 -9.24 21.66 -5.90
CA THR A 258 -9.28 23.00 -6.51
C THR A 258 -7.91 23.42 -7.03
N ARG A 259 -6.84 23.30 -6.21
CA ARG A 259 -5.48 23.69 -6.63
C ARG A 259 -4.93 22.83 -7.75
N SER A 260 -5.32 21.56 -7.80
CA SER A 260 -4.92 20.63 -8.86
C SER A 260 -5.86 20.68 -10.07
N ASN A 261 -6.50 21.83 -10.31
CA ASN A 261 -7.39 22.10 -11.43
C ASN A 261 -8.53 21.06 -11.55
N GLY A 262 -9.17 20.73 -10.43
CA GLY A 262 -10.25 19.74 -10.38
C GLY A 262 -9.79 18.29 -10.56
N LEU A 263 -8.48 18.01 -10.46
CA LEU A 263 -7.91 16.67 -10.69
C LEU A 263 -8.41 16.03 -11.99
N GLN A 264 -8.39 16.79 -13.10
CA GLN A 264 -8.93 16.35 -14.40
C GLN A 264 -8.33 15.02 -14.92
N SER A 265 -7.09 14.70 -14.53
CA SER A 265 -6.40 13.47 -14.91
C SER A 265 -6.81 12.25 -14.06
N LEU A 266 -7.50 12.46 -12.93
CA LEU A 266 -7.79 11.41 -11.96
C LEU A 266 -8.86 10.48 -12.52
N ARG A 267 -8.52 9.23 -12.76
CA ARG A 267 -9.44 8.19 -13.22
C ARG A 267 -9.89 7.25 -12.11
N THR A 268 -8.98 6.89 -11.20
CA THR A 268 -9.25 5.85 -10.19
C THR A 268 -9.20 6.45 -8.80
N VAL A 269 -10.27 6.27 -8.04
CA VAL A 269 -10.34 6.61 -6.62
C VAL A 269 -10.55 5.33 -5.82
N VAL A 270 -9.67 5.07 -4.87
CA VAL A 270 -9.80 3.97 -3.91
C VAL A 270 -10.06 4.58 -2.54
N LEU A 271 -11.17 4.22 -1.91
CA LEU A 271 -11.56 4.71 -0.60
C LEU A 271 -11.62 3.55 0.37
N ASN A 272 -11.13 3.76 1.60
CA ASN A 272 -11.49 2.84 2.67
C ASN A 272 -12.96 3.07 3.08
N LEU A 273 -13.64 2.01 3.50
CA LEU A 273 -15.01 2.04 3.96
C LEU A 273 -15.25 3.05 5.08
N THR A 274 -14.28 3.18 5.98
CA THR A 274 -14.28 4.14 7.09
C THR A 274 -14.17 5.60 6.63
N THR A 275 -13.79 5.84 5.38
CA THR A 275 -13.71 7.16 4.74
C THR A 275 -15.05 7.56 4.08
N LEU A 276 -16.03 6.65 4.01
CA LEU A 276 -17.32 6.95 3.40
C LEU A 276 -18.21 7.78 4.33
N ARG A 277 -18.07 9.10 4.29
CA ARG A 277 -19.00 10.05 4.90
C ARG A 277 -19.82 10.78 3.84
N PRO A 278 -21.00 11.35 4.15
CA PRO A 278 -21.79 12.11 3.16
C PRO A 278 -21.01 13.18 2.40
N GLN A 279 -20.00 13.79 3.02
CA GLN A 279 -19.12 14.79 2.42
C GLN A 279 -18.28 14.23 1.26
N ILE A 280 -17.92 12.94 1.28
CA ILE A 280 -17.11 12.33 0.21
C ILE A 280 -17.83 12.38 -1.14
N TYR A 281 -19.16 12.27 -1.11
CA TYR A 281 -19.97 12.29 -2.32
C TYR A 281 -19.89 13.65 -3.01
N GLY A 282 -19.98 14.73 -2.24
CA GLY A 282 -19.81 16.08 -2.77
C GLY A 282 -18.38 16.34 -3.27
N LEU A 283 -17.35 15.71 -2.70
CA LEU A 283 -15.97 15.80 -3.21
C LEU A 283 -15.78 15.04 -4.51
N LEU A 284 -16.40 13.87 -4.62
CA LEU A 284 -16.38 13.06 -5.82
C LEU A 284 -17.02 13.77 -7.01
N ASP A 285 -18.09 14.54 -6.77
CA ASP A 285 -18.72 15.38 -7.79
C ASP A 285 -17.80 16.51 -8.30
N ASP A 286 -16.89 17.00 -7.47
CA ASP A 286 -15.90 18.01 -7.84
C ASP A 286 -14.79 17.45 -8.76
N ILE A 287 -14.76 16.14 -9.02
CA ILE A 287 -13.73 15.48 -9.82
C ILE A 287 -14.34 14.90 -11.12
N PRO A 288 -14.30 15.67 -12.24
CA PRO A 288 -14.94 15.30 -13.50
C PRO A 288 -14.29 14.13 -14.26
N GLY A 289 -13.10 13.68 -13.85
CA GLY A 289 -12.35 12.62 -14.53
C GLY A 289 -12.58 11.19 -14.01
N VAL A 290 -13.17 11.03 -12.82
CA VAL A 290 -13.27 9.71 -12.17
C VAL A 290 -14.12 8.76 -13.00
N ALA A 291 -13.53 7.61 -13.33
CA ALA A 291 -14.14 6.51 -14.07
C ALA A 291 -14.16 5.21 -13.24
N GLU A 292 -13.27 5.08 -12.25
CA GLU A 292 -13.19 3.90 -11.40
C GLU A 292 -13.29 4.31 -9.93
N LEU A 293 -14.23 3.72 -9.21
CA LEU A 293 -14.37 3.90 -7.76
C LEU A 293 -14.25 2.53 -7.09
N HIS A 294 -13.24 2.38 -6.24
CA HIS A 294 -13.02 1.18 -5.46
C HIS A 294 -13.25 1.49 -3.98
N ILE A 295 -14.10 0.72 -3.34
CA ILE A 295 -14.30 0.75 -1.89
C ILE A 295 -13.60 -0.47 -1.31
N VAL A 296 -12.61 -0.24 -0.43
CA VAL A 296 -11.88 -1.29 0.25
C VAL A 296 -12.20 -1.28 1.74
N ASN A 297 -12.26 -2.44 2.38
CA ASN A 297 -12.32 -2.55 3.83
C ASN A 297 -11.10 -3.32 4.32
N ASP A 298 -10.08 -2.59 4.76
CA ASP A 298 -8.85 -3.18 5.30
C ASP A 298 -9.01 -3.62 6.77
N ILE A 299 -10.17 -3.41 7.38
CA ILE A 299 -10.38 -3.69 8.78
C ILE A 299 -10.94 -5.10 8.96
N ASN A 300 -10.09 -6.03 9.43
CA ASN A 300 -10.49 -7.35 9.92
C ASN A 300 -11.43 -7.30 11.14
N ARG A 301 -11.62 -6.13 11.75
CA ARG A 301 -12.64 -5.93 12.77
C ARG A 301 -13.99 -5.73 12.09
N ALA A 302 -14.81 -6.78 12.15
CA ALA A 302 -16.24 -6.72 11.90
C ALA A 302 -16.92 -5.80 12.92
N SER A 303 -16.73 -4.47 12.80
CA SER A 303 -17.40 -3.51 13.65
C SER A 303 -18.78 -3.18 13.06
N TYR A 304 -19.77 -3.04 13.95
CA TYR A 304 -21.13 -2.57 13.65
C TYR A 304 -21.16 -1.24 12.88
N GLU A 305 -20.08 -0.47 12.88
CA GLU A 305 -20.00 0.80 12.16
C GLU A 305 -19.94 0.65 10.64
N GLY A 306 -19.46 -0.49 10.13
CA GLY A 306 -19.49 -0.75 8.69
C GLY A 306 -20.90 -0.61 8.10
N GLU A 307 -21.94 -0.97 8.86
CA GLU A 307 -23.34 -0.75 8.47
C GLU A 307 -23.70 0.73 8.32
N ARG A 308 -23.24 1.58 9.25
CA ARG A 308 -23.54 3.01 9.22
C ARG A 308 -23.00 3.70 7.97
N PHE A 309 -21.91 3.20 7.39
CA PHE A 309 -21.27 3.80 6.22
C PHE A 309 -21.69 3.13 4.91
N ILE A 310 -21.84 1.80 4.93
CA ILE A 310 -22.25 1.03 3.74
C ILE A 310 -23.72 1.27 3.41
N VAL A 311 -24.63 1.31 4.40
CA VAL A 311 -26.06 1.43 4.13
C VAL A 311 -26.41 2.74 3.40
N PRO A 312 -25.88 3.93 3.79
CA PRO A 312 -26.08 5.15 3.02
C PRO A 312 -25.52 5.08 1.60
N LEU A 313 -24.34 4.47 1.41
CA LEU A 313 -23.76 4.27 0.08
C LEU A 313 -24.71 3.41 -0.78
N PHE A 314 -25.19 2.29 -0.23
CA PHE A 314 -26.14 1.42 -0.93
C PHE A 314 -27.48 2.07 -1.16
N ASN A 315 -27.97 2.89 -0.23
CA ASN A 315 -29.21 3.63 -0.43
C ASN A 315 -29.06 4.67 -1.54
N ALA A 316 -27.91 5.36 -1.61
CA ALA A 316 -27.60 6.30 -2.67
C ALA A 316 -27.49 5.60 -4.04
N LEU A 317 -26.90 4.40 -4.08
CA LEU A 317 -26.78 3.59 -5.29
C LEU A 317 -28.10 2.93 -5.73
N SER A 318 -28.91 2.43 -4.78
CA SER A 318 -30.07 1.55 -5.07
C SER A 318 -31.35 2.33 -5.38
N TYR A 319 -31.58 3.47 -4.73
CA TYR A 319 -32.89 4.12 -4.77
C TYR A 319 -32.99 5.30 -5.72
N GLY A 320 -31.88 5.76 -6.33
CA GLY A 320 -31.88 6.86 -7.30
C GLY A 320 -32.47 8.19 -6.80
N ARG A 321 -32.90 8.28 -5.54
CA ARG A 321 -33.62 9.42 -4.94
C ARG A 321 -32.70 10.54 -4.48
N GLY A 322 -31.40 10.34 -4.59
CA GLY A 322 -30.40 11.40 -4.65
C GLY A 322 -29.42 10.98 -5.73
N SER A 323 -29.60 11.45 -6.95
CA SER A 323 -28.67 11.16 -8.04
C SER A 323 -27.29 11.65 -7.60
N LEU A 324 -26.38 10.74 -7.24
CA LEU A 324 -24.96 11.06 -7.16
C LEU A 324 -24.49 11.24 -8.61
N PRO A 325 -24.28 12.48 -9.08
CA PRO A 325 -23.90 12.74 -10.47
C PRO A 325 -22.64 11.95 -10.86
N ILE A 326 -21.69 11.76 -9.95
CA ILE A 326 -20.51 10.93 -10.22
C ILE A 326 -20.85 9.51 -10.69
N LEU A 327 -21.92 8.87 -10.17
CA LEU A 327 -22.24 7.49 -10.54
C LEU A 327 -22.50 7.36 -12.04
N SER A 328 -23.10 8.39 -12.66
CA SER A 328 -23.38 8.39 -14.09
C SER A 328 -22.14 8.26 -15.00
N ARG A 329 -20.96 8.52 -14.43
CA ARG A 329 -19.69 8.55 -15.15
C ARG A 329 -18.78 7.39 -14.80
N LEU A 330 -19.12 6.58 -13.80
CA LEU A 330 -18.30 5.45 -13.41
C LEU A 330 -18.40 4.36 -14.48
N GLU A 331 -17.25 4.00 -15.03
CA GLU A 331 -17.08 2.81 -15.86
C GLU A 331 -16.96 1.57 -14.96
N THR A 332 -16.30 1.69 -13.80
CA THR A 332 -16.04 0.57 -12.89
C THR A 332 -16.35 0.93 -11.44
N PHE A 333 -17.02 0.03 -10.73
CA PHE A 333 -17.30 0.17 -9.30
C PHE A 333 -16.98 -1.13 -8.56
N LYS A 334 -15.96 -1.12 -7.70
CA LYS A 334 -15.53 -2.32 -6.96
C LYS A 334 -15.76 -2.14 -5.47
N ILE A 335 -16.21 -3.20 -4.79
CA ILE A 335 -16.31 -3.21 -3.34
C ILE A 335 -15.59 -4.46 -2.81
N ASN A 336 -14.38 -4.27 -2.31
CA ASN A 336 -13.66 -5.30 -1.58
C ASN A 336 -13.84 -5.08 -0.08
N ALA A 337 -14.93 -5.59 0.49
CA ALA A 337 -15.23 -5.39 1.89
C ALA A 337 -15.49 -6.68 2.66
N TRP A 338 -15.06 -6.74 3.92
CA TRP A 338 -15.46 -7.78 4.86
C TRP A 338 -16.93 -7.60 5.26
N VAL A 339 -17.86 -8.01 4.40
CA VAL A 339 -19.31 -7.86 4.61
C VAL A 339 -19.85 -8.99 5.48
N LYS A 340 -19.32 -9.13 6.71
CA LYS A 340 -19.79 -10.16 7.65
C LYS A 340 -21.17 -9.84 8.22
N ILE A 341 -21.39 -8.57 8.62
CA ILE A 341 -22.57 -8.21 9.43
C ILE A 341 -23.70 -7.65 8.56
N ILE A 342 -23.39 -6.72 7.65
CA ILE A 342 -24.37 -5.93 6.87
C ILE A 342 -25.34 -6.79 6.06
N CYS A 343 -24.85 -7.91 5.52
CA CYS A 343 -25.60 -8.84 4.70
C CYS A 343 -26.57 -9.70 5.51
N GLU A 344 -26.30 -9.92 6.80
CA GLU A 344 -27.13 -10.74 7.69
C GLU A 344 -28.12 -9.90 8.51
N THR A 345 -27.82 -8.62 8.75
CA THR A 345 -28.56 -7.77 9.71
C THR A 345 -29.29 -6.58 9.08
N SER A 346 -28.84 -6.05 7.94
CA SER A 346 -29.42 -4.84 7.34
C SER A 346 -30.33 -5.17 6.16
N GLU A 347 -31.55 -4.64 6.17
CA GLU A 347 -32.50 -4.78 5.05
C GLU A 347 -31.92 -4.22 3.74
N ALA A 348 -31.13 -3.15 3.80
CA ALA A 348 -30.46 -2.56 2.64
C ALA A 348 -29.38 -3.50 2.06
N GLY A 349 -28.55 -4.12 2.92
CA GLY A 349 -27.56 -5.10 2.49
C GLY A 349 -28.20 -6.35 1.89
N ILE A 350 -29.27 -6.85 2.52
CA ILE A 350 -30.07 -7.96 1.97
C ILE A 350 -30.71 -7.57 0.64
N THR A 351 -31.25 -6.34 0.54
CA THR A 351 -31.88 -5.84 -0.69
C THR A 351 -30.87 -5.68 -1.81
N MET A 352 -29.65 -5.22 -1.53
CA MET A 352 -28.56 -5.15 -2.51
C MET A 352 -28.12 -6.55 -2.98
N VAL A 353 -27.93 -7.47 -2.04
CA VAL A 353 -27.62 -8.87 -2.36
C VAL A 353 -28.72 -9.46 -3.25
N LYS A 354 -29.99 -9.20 -2.92
CA LYS A 354 -31.14 -9.66 -3.69
C LYS A 354 -31.37 -8.90 -5.00
N SER A 355 -30.92 -7.64 -5.12
CA SER A 355 -31.08 -6.86 -6.34
C SER A 355 -30.15 -7.34 -7.46
N GLY A 356 -29.20 -8.23 -7.14
CA GLY A 356 -28.47 -9.02 -8.12
C GLY A 356 -27.65 -8.18 -9.08
N TRP A 357 -27.01 -7.10 -8.62
CA TRP A 357 -26.23 -6.17 -9.46
C TRP A 357 -25.15 -6.89 -10.27
N ARG A 358 -25.37 -7.03 -11.58
CA ARG A 358 -24.47 -7.72 -12.52
C ARG A 358 -23.57 -6.73 -13.24
N ALA A 359 -22.51 -7.25 -13.84
CA ALA A 359 -21.86 -6.57 -14.95
C ALA A 359 -22.91 -6.27 -16.02
N GLY A 360 -22.99 -5.01 -16.45
CA GLY A 360 -24.01 -4.47 -17.35
C GLY A 360 -25.31 -4.02 -16.68
N THR A 361 -25.50 -4.21 -15.36
CA THR A 361 -26.66 -3.65 -14.66
C THR A 361 -26.65 -2.13 -14.77
N ASP A 362 -27.74 -1.60 -15.30
CA ASP A 362 -27.98 -0.17 -15.41
C ASP A 362 -28.58 0.32 -14.09
N LEU A 363 -27.80 1.08 -13.32
CA LEU A 363 -28.26 1.75 -12.09
C LEU A 363 -28.85 3.13 -12.42
N GLY A 364 -29.50 3.26 -13.58
CA GLY A 364 -30.12 4.47 -14.11
C GLY A 364 -29.16 5.27 -14.99
N SER A 365 -28.04 5.72 -14.43
CA SER A 365 -27.05 6.50 -15.16
C SER A 365 -25.68 5.83 -15.25
N CYS A 366 -25.48 4.75 -14.50
CA CYS A 366 -24.23 4.01 -14.40
C CYS A 366 -24.43 2.60 -14.96
N LYS A 367 -23.60 2.20 -15.92
CA LYS A 367 -23.47 0.78 -16.27
C LYS A 367 -22.31 0.19 -15.48
N LEU A 368 -22.64 -0.65 -14.51
CA LEU A 368 -21.64 -1.38 -13.74
C LEU A 368 -20.84 -2.29 -14.67
N SER A 369 -19.56 -2.04 -14.95
CA SER A 369 -18.77 -2.96 -15.79
C SER A 369 -18.41 -4.27 -15.07
N ALA A 370 -18.21 -4.19 -13.76
CA ALA A 370 -17.95 -5.33 -12.89
C ALA A 370 -18.35 -4.97 -11.46
N VAL A 371 -19.07 -5.87 -10.79
CA VAL A 371 -19.23 -5.86 -9.34
C VAL A 371 -18.49 -7.06 -8.81
N GLU A 372 -17.34 -6.81 -8.20
CA GLU A 372 -16.61 -7.83 -7.46
C GLU A 372 -16.91 -7.65 -5.98
N LEU A 373 -17.63 -8.62 -5.42
CA LEU A 373 -17.84 -8.74 -3.98
C LEU A 373 -16.92 -9.85 -3.48
N SER A 374 -16.06 -9.53 -2.53
CA SER A 374 -15.25 -10.54 -1.83
C SER A 374 -15.71 -10.60 -0.39
N CYS A 375 -16.43 -11.65 -0.05
CA CYS A 375 -17.04 -11.79 1.28
C CYS A 375 -16.51 -13.05 1.98
N ILE A 376 -16.36 -12.97 3.30
CA ILE A 376 -15.89 -14.07 4.15
C ILE A 376 -17.04 -14.45 5.09
N PHE A 377 -17.43 -15.73 5.13
CA PHE A 377 -18.69 -16.18 5.74
C PHE A 377 -18.49 -17.00 7.00
N LEU A 378 -19.47 -16.92 7.90
CA LEU A 378 -19.61 -17.80 9.06
C LEU A 378 -20.94 -18.56 9.09
N SER A 379 -21.91 -18.28 8.19
CA SER A 379 -23.21 -18.97 8.17
C SER A 379 -23.50 -19.71 6.86
N GLU A 380 -24.09 -20.91 6.99
CA GLU A 380 -24.44 -21.80 5.87
C GLU A 380 -25.56 -21.22 4.99
N LYS A 381 -26.46 -20.42 5.60
CA LYS A 381 -27.53 -19.70 4.90
C LYS A 381 -26.98 -18.72 3.86
N PHE A 382 -25.90 -18.01 4.20
CA PHE A 382 -25.30 -17.05 3.29
C PHE A 382 -24.51 -17.73 2.16
N ARG A 383 -23.82 -18.83 2.47
CA ARG A 383 -23.15 -19.68 1.46
C ARG A 383 -24.10 -20.10 0.35
N LYS A 384 -25.34 -20.48 0.67
CA LYS A 384 -26.36 -20.82 -0.34
C LYS A 384 -26.69 -19.63 -1.24
N CYS A 385 -26.96 -18.46 -0.65
CA CYS A 385 -27.26 -17.23 -1.40
C CYS A 385 -26.15 -16.85 -2.38
N LEU A 386 -24.89 -17.15 -2.07
CA LEU A 386 -23.76 -16.91 -2.98
C LEU A 386 -23.62 -17.91 -4.10
N MET A 387 -23.92 -19.17 -3.83
CA MET A 387 -23.96 -20.16 -4.89
C MET A 387 -25.05 -19.78 -5.89
N ASP A 388 -26.17 -19.26 -5.39
CA ASP A 388 -27.24 -18.68 -6.21
C ASP A 388 -26.69 -17.47 -7.00
N MET A 389 -26.01 -16.52 -6.37
CA MET A 389 -25.37 -15.36 -7.04
C MET A 389 -24.33 -15.73 -8.10
N ARG A 390 -23.48 -16.72 -7.83
CA ARG A 390 -22.49 -17.24 -8.79
C ARG A 390 -23.19 -17.89 -9.97
N SER A 391 -24.24 -18.67 -9.71
CA SER A 391 -25.07 -19.25 -10.77
C SER A 391 -25.78 -18.18 -11.62
N GLU A 392 -25.96 -16.99 -11.05
CA GLU A 392 -26.50 -15.80 -11.70
C GLU A 392 -25.46 -14.92 -12.42
N GLY A 393 -24.17 -15.33 -12.45
CA GLY A 393 -23.13 -14.66 -13.23
C GLY A 393 -22.36 -13.57 -12.49
N LEU A 394 -22.49 -13.47 -11.17
CA LEU A 394 -21.71 -12.55 -10.35
C LEU A 394 -20.31 -13.11 -10.04
N SER A 395 -19.27 -12.28 -10.23
CA SER A 395 -17.91 -12.62 -9.81
C SER A 395 -17.77 -12.45 -8.30
N VAL A 396 -18.23 -13.45 -7.56
CA VAL A 396 -18.16 -13.43 -6.10
C VAL A 396 -17.10 -14.40 -5.61
N SER A 397 -16.08 -13.89 -4.92
CA SER A 397 -15.10 -14.72 -4.25
C SER A 397 -15.52 -14.93 -2.79
N GLY A 398 -15.38 -16.16 -2.31
CA GLY A 398 -15.85 -16.55 -0.98
C GLY A 398 -14.80 -17.39 -0.30
N ARG A 399 -14.42 -17.02 0.94
CA ARG A 399 -13.61 -17.86 1.82
C ARG A 399 -14.45 -18.27 3.03
N SER A 400 -14.49 -19.58 3.31
CA SER A 400 -14.94 -20.08 4.61
C SER A 400 -13.79 -19.87 5.59
N ILE A 401 -14.09 -19.32 6.77
CA ILE A 401 -13.21 -19.47 7.93
C ILE A 401 -13.47 -20.86 8.54
#